data_AF-A0A0F3KHM8-F1
#
_entry.id   AF-A0A0F3KHM8-F1
#
_cell.length_a   1.000
_cell.length_b   1.000
_cell.length_c   1.000
_cell.angle_alpha   90.00
_cell.angle_beta   90.00
_cell.angle_gamma   90.00
#
_symmetry.space_group_name_H-M   'P 1'
#
loop_
_entity.id
_entity.type
_entity.pdbx_description
1 polymer ?
#
loop_
_entity_poly.entity_id
_entity_poly.type
_entity_poly.pdbx_seq_one_letter_code
_entity_poly.pdbx_strand_id
1 'polypeptide(L)'
;MMFLSLLAVLPFVPVNANSLSRAYVYRVDSALAGSEIITGRSSTTRDHGGAWMRIQTDDVGYGNNPQARLLGNALREIKTEPLCNSHGSLAPCNRGTVVGYRRTWDASGHQGGNFEYMVIPNGTGGPVRLNFQVR
;
A
#
# COMPACT_ATOMS: atom_id res chain seq x y z
N MET A 1 -21.43 -56.79 10.03
CA MET A 1 -21.44 -55.75 8.98
C MET A 1 -20.89 -54.47 9.59
N MET A 2 -19.62 -54.13 9.33
CA MET A 2 -19.01 -52.88 9.78
C MET A 2 -19.40 -51.76 8.82
N PHE A 3 -20.02 -50.70 9.33
CA PHE A 3 -20.24 -49.47 8.58
C PHE A 3 -18.95 -48.63 8.60
N LEU A 4 -18.32 -48.45 7.45
CA LEU A 4 -17.26 -47.47 7.24
C LEU A 4 -17.91 -46.07 7.21
N SER A 5 -17.60 -45.23 8.20
CA SER A 5 -17.98 -43.82 8.21
C SER A 5 -17.06 -43.03 7.27
N LEU A 6 -17.65 -42.45 6.23
CA LEU A 6 -16.97 -41.58 5.27
C LEU A 6 -16.84 -40.18 5.88
N LEU A 7 -15.63 -39.77 6.27
CA LEU A 7 -15.34 -38.37 6.60
C LEU A 7 -15.44 -37.52 5.32
N ALA A 8 -16.42 -36.62 5.26
CA ALA A 8 -16.50 -35.61 4.22
C ALA A 8 -15.36 -34.60 4.40
N VAL A 9 -14.36 -34.65 3.52
CA VAL A 9 -13.35 -33.59 3.40
C VAL A 9 -14.01 -32.43 2.66
N LEU A 10 -14.38 -31.37 3.37
CA LEU A 10 -14.88 -30.16 2.73
C LEU A 10 -13.76 -29.54 1.89
N PRO A 11 -13.98 -29.24 0.59
CA PRO A 11 -13.00 -28.54 -0.21
C PRO A 11 -12.77 -27.15 0.39
N PHE A 12 -11.51 -26.85 0.72
CA PHE A 12 -11.09 -25.52 1.11
C PHE A 12 -11.21 -24.61 -0.11
N VAL A 13 -12.32 -23.89 -0.22
CA VAL A 13 -12.47 -22.87 -1.27
C VAL A 13 -11.61 -21.69 -0.83
N PRO A 14 -10.53 -21.32 -1.54
CA PRO A 14 -9.81 -20.11 -1.22
C PRO A 14 -10.80 -18.96 -1.36
N VAL A 15 -11.08 -18.26 -0.25
CA VAL A 15 -11.77 -16.97 -0.30
C VAL A 15 -10.93 -16.11 -1.23
N ASN A 16 -11.52 -15.64 -2.34
CA ASN A 16 -10.89 -14.67 -3.22
C ASN A 16 -10.59 -13.43 -2.38
N ALA A 17 -9.39 -13.39 -1.81
CA ALA A 17 -8.79 -12.18 -1.28
C ALA A 17 -8.84 -11.17 -2.43
N ASN A 18 -9.59 -10.07 -2.27
CA ASN A 18 -9.81 -9.09 -3.34
C ASN A 18 -8.48 -8.82 -4.07
N SER A 19 -8.41 -9.15 -5.37
CA SER A 19 -7.21 -8.88 -6.16
C SER A 19 -6.87 -7.40 -6.04
N LEU A 20 -5.58 -7.09 -5.91
CA LEU A 20 -5.11 -5.72 -5.88
C LEU A 20 -5.73 -4.92 -7.04
N SER A 21 -6.44 -3.84 -6.71
CA SER A 21 -7.23 -3.06 -7.67
C SER A 21 -6.68 -1.66 -7.89
N ARG A 22 -6.06 -1.06 -6.86
CA ARG A 22 -5.48 0.28 -6.94
C ARG A 22 -4.38 0.48 -5.91
N ALA A 23 -3.48 1.41 -6.20
CA ALA A 23 -2.52 1.96 -5.27
C ALA A 23 -2.42 3.48 -5.46
N TYR A 24 -2.23 4.23 -4.38
CA TYR A 24 -2.06 5.68 -4.41
C TYR A 24 -1.18 6.16 -3.25
N VAL A 25 -0.58 7.34 -3.40
CA VAL A 25 0.06 8.03 -2.27
C VAL A 25 -1.03 8.57 -1.36
N TYR A 26 -1.02 8.19 -0.08
CA TYR A 26 -1.97 8.65 0.93
C TYR A 26 -1.45 9.90 1.65
N ARG A 27 -0.16 9.93 1.98
CA ARG A 27 0.42 11.00 2.80
C ARG A 27 1.92 11.15 2.54
N VAL A 28 2.40 12.38 2.63
CA VAL A 28 3.84 12.68 2.70
C VAL A 28 4.12 13.43 4.01
N ASP A 29 5.10 12.97 4.76
CA ASP A 29 5.60 13.62 5.98
C ASP A 29 7.06 14.03 5.76
N SER A 30 7.47 15.23 6.11
CA SER A 30 8.86 15.66 5.97
C SER A 30 9.29 16.72 6.98
N ALA A 31 10.60 16.89 7.16
CA ALA A 31 11.17 17.95 7.97
C ALA A 31 10.80 19.35 7.43
N LEU A 32 10.76 19.51 6.10
CA LEU A 32 10.55 20.80 5.44
C LEU A 32 9.10 21.30 5.53
N ALA A 33 8.12 20.43 5.27
CA ALA A 33 6.71 20.80 5.19
C ALA A 33 5.80 20.15 6.23
N GLY A 34 6.33 19.32 7.14
CA GLY A 34 5.49 18.52 8.04
C GLY A 34 4.65 17.52 7.25
N SER A 35 3.37 17.39 7.61
CA SER A 35 2.45 16.37 7.07
C SER A 35 1.50 16.91 6.00
N GLU A 36 1.37 16.22 4.87
CA GLU A 36 0.37 16.48 3.83
C GLU A 36 -0.42 15.22 3.50
N ILE A 37 -1.75 15.28 3.62
CA ILE A 37 -2.65 14.23 3.14
C ILE A 37 -2.92 14.46 1.65
N ILE A 38 -2.87 13.38 0.86
CA ILE A 38 -3.09 13.41 -0.57
C ILE A 38 -4.49 12.88 -0.87
N THR A 39 -5.32 13.73 -1.44
CA THR A 39 -6.71 13.40 -1.80
C THR A 39 -6.90 13.52 -3.30
N GLY A 40 -6.75 12.40 -4.03
CA GLY A 40 -7.01 12.35 -5.48
C GLY A 40 -6.05 13.18 -6.35
N ARG A 41 -4.89 13.57 -5.80
CA ARG A 41 -3.87 14.37 -6.49
C ARG A 41 -2.70 13.49 -6.93
N SER A 42 -2.01 13.93 -7.99
CA SER A 42 -0.76 13.32 -8.47
C SER A 42 0.49 14.06 -8.01
N SER A 43 0.36 15.05 -7.12
CA SER A 43 1.48 15.75 -6.49
C SER A 43 1.18 16.24 -5.09
N THR A 44 2.23 16.55 -4.31
CA THR A 44 2.10 17.43 -3.14
C THR A 44 1.80 18.86 -3.60
N THR A 45 1.27 19.68 -2.69
CA THR A 45 1.12 21.14 -2.90
C THR A 45 2.26 21.93 -2.31
N ARG A 46 2.88 21.42 -1.25
CA ARG A 46 4.05 22.02 -0.62
C ARG A 46 5.31 21.28 -1.01
N ASP A 47 6.43 21.97 -0.83
CA ASP A 47 7.75 21.40 -1.08
C ASP A 47 8.16 20.55 0.13
N HIS A 48 8.38 19.26 -0.09
CA HIS A 48 8.72 18.25 0.91
C HIS A 48 10.18 17.82 0.75
N GLY A 49 10.84 17.59 1.88
CA GLY A 49 12.22 17.12 1.89
C GLY A 49 12.90 17.31 3.24
N GLY A 50 14.22 17.25 3.22
CA GLY A 50 15.08 17.52 4.37
C GLY A 50 15.60 16.24 5.04
N ALA A 51 16.12 16.42 6.27
CA ALA A 51 16.82 15.37 7.00
C ALA A 51 15.99 14.10 7.25
N TRP A 52 14.66 14.23 7.28
CA TRP A 52 13.75 13.11 7.31
C TRP A 52 12.57 13.36 6.36
N MET A 53 12.15 12.32 5.64
CA MET A 53 10.96 12.33 4.80
C MET A 53 10.39 10.91 4.67
N ARG A 54 9.07 10.79 4.73
CA ARG A 54 8.34 9.53 4.61
C ARG A 54 7.20 9.69 3.62
N ILE A 55 7.10 8.76 2.69
CA ILE A 55 6.02 8.69 1.72
C ILE A 55 5.17 7.47 2.09
N GLN A 56 3.86 7.65 2.22
CA GLN A 56 2.93 6.57 2.57
C GLN A 56 2.05 6.25 1.37
N THR A 57 2.00 4.97 0.99
CA THR A 57 1.14 4.46 -0.08
C THR A 57 0.07 3.55 0.51
N ASP A 58 -1.15 3.64 -0.03
CA ASP A 58 -2.24 2.71 0.26
C ASP A 58 -2.44 1.78 -0.93
N ASP A 59 -2.34 0.48 -0.68
CA ASP A 59 -2.75 -0.60 -1.58
C ASP A 59 -4.20 -0.99 -1.23
N VAL A 60 -5.07 -1.12 -2.22
CA VAL A 60 -6.43 -1.64 -2.04
C VAL A 60 -6.58 -2.98 -2.75
N GLY A 61 -6.86 -4.00 -1.96
CA GLY A 61 -6.72 -5.40 -2.33
C GLY A 61 -5.34 -5.97 -1.96
N TYR A 62 -5.16 -7.24 -2.27
CA TYR A 62 -4.00 -8.01 -1.86
C TYR A 62 -2.97 -8.10 -2.98
N GLY A 63 -1.76 -7.61 -2.70
CA GLY A 63 -0.63 -7.67 -3.61
C GLY A 63 0.65 -8.12 -2.91
N ASN A 64 1.68 -8.37 -3.71
CA ASN A 64 3.00 -8.80 -3.31
C ASN A 64 4.09 -7.98 -4.03
N ASN A 65 5.32 -8.10 -3.54
CA ASN A 65 6.52 -7.48 -4.12
C ASN A 65 6.37 -5.96 -4.38
N PRO A 66 5.97 -5.16 -3.36
CA PRO A 66 5.91 -3.71 -3.47
C PRO A 66 7.31 -3.13 -3.67
N GLN A 67 7.44 -2.15 -4.56
CA GLN A 67 8.70 -1.47 -4.84
C GLN A 67 8.43 0.02 -4.99
N ALA A 68 9.21 0.86 -4.29
CA ALA A 68 9.17 2.29 -4.43
C ALA A 68 10.53 2.86 -4.83
N ARG A 69 10.49 3.94 -5.62
CA ARG A 69 11.67 4.71 -6.00
C ARG A 69 11.39 6.20 -5.88
N LEU A 70 12.42 6.99 -5.59
CA LEU A 70 12.38 8.45 -5.69
C LEU A 70 13.59 8.91 -6.50
N LEU A 71 13.33 9.64 -7.59
CA LEU A 71 14.37 10.05 -8.55
C LEU A 71 15.18 8.83 -9.05
N GLY A 72 14.52 7.70 -9.27
CA GLY A 72 15.15 6.43 -9.67
C GLY A 72 15.90 5.67 -8.58
N ASN A 73 16.07 6.22 -7.37
CA ASN A 73 16.71 5.51 -6.25
C ASN A 73 15.69 4.64 -5.52
N ALA A 74 16.02 3.37 -5.29
CA ALA A 74 15.15 2.47 -4.54
C ALA A 74 15.00 2.94 -3.08
N LEU A 75 13.76 2.98 -2.58
CA LEU A 75 13.46 3.34 -1.20
C LEU A 75 13.29 2.09 -0.34
N ARG A 76 13.66 2.21 0.94
CA ARG A 76 13.42 1.16 1.94
C ARG A 76 12.00 1.27 2.48
N GLU A 77 11.26 0.17 2.46
CA GLU A 77 10.02 0.05 3.24
C GLU A 77 10.38 -0.04 4.73
N ILE A 78 9.79 0.82 5.55
CA ILE A 78 10.06 0.88 7.01
C ILE A 78 8.86 0.48 7.87
N LYS A 79 7.66 0.41 7.29
CA LYS A 79 6.44 -0.04 7.97
C LYS A 79 5.40 -0.52 6.96
N THR A 80 4.73 -1.63 7.28
CA THR A 80 3.48 -2.05 6.65
C THR A 80 2.39 -2.19 7.70
N GLU A 81 1.22 -1.64 7.43
CA GLU A 81 0.05 -1.64 8.32
C GLU A 81 -1.18 -2.17 7.58
N PRO A 82 -1.91 -3.17 8.12
CA PRO A 82 -3.14 -3.64 7.48
C PRO A 82 -4.22 -2.54 7.54
N LEU A 83 -4.98 -2.41 6.47
CA LEU A 83 -6.09 -1.46 6.37
C LEU A 83 -7.43 -2.18 6.37
N CYS A 84 -8.41 -1.59 7.06
CA CYS A 84 -9.80 -2.01 7.07
C CYS A 84 -10.70 -0.88 6.56
N ASN A 85 -11.87 -1.25 6.04
CA ASN A 85 -12.91 -0.27 5.78
C ASN A 85 -13.48 0.19 7.12
N SER A 86 -13.37 1.48 7.39
CA SER A 86 -13.99 2.15 8.53
C SER A 86 -14.91 3.23 7.99
N HIS A 87 -16.22 2.97 8.03
CA HIS A 87 -17.26 3.89 7.57
C HIS A 87 -17.02 4.46 6.15
N GLY A 88 -16.61 3.61 5.21
CA GLY A 88 -16.35 4.01 3.82
C GLY A 88 -14.95 4.55 3.54
N SER A 89 -14.10 4.69 4.56
CA SER A 89 -12.71 5.14 4.44
C SER A 89 -11.72 4.03 4.82
N LEU A 90 -10.49 4.11 4.31
CA LEU A 90 -9.43 3.20 4.75
C LEU A 90 -8.79 3.72 6.04
N ALA A 91 -8.70 2.85 7.03
CA ALA A 91 -8.07 3.14 8.32
C ALA A 91 -7.23 1.94 8.79
N PRO A 92 -6.27 2.14 9.71
CA PRO A 92 -5.54 1.06 10.34
C PRO A 92 -6.49 0.00 10.91
N CYS A 93 -6.22 -1.27 10.62
CA CYS A 93 -7.11 -2.34 10.99
C CYS A 93 -6.75 -2.91 12.38
N ASN A 94 -7.55 -2.56 13.38
CA ASN A 94 -7.48 -3.20 14.70
C ASN A 94 -8.42 -4.42 14.80
N ARG A 95 -9.57 -4.35 14.13
CA ARG A 95 -10.61 -5.39 14.04
C ARG A 95 -11.31 -5.26 12.70
N GLY A 96 -11.71 -6.39 12.10
CA GLY A 96 -12.43 -6.43 10.84
C GLY A 96 -11.67 -7.18 9.74
N THR A 97 -12.20 -7.12 8.51
CA THR A 97 -11.59 -7.77 7.35
C THR A 97 -10.58 -6.83 6.72
N VAL A 98 -9.33 -7.27 6.62
CA VAL A 98 -8.28 -6.52 5.92
C VAL A 98 -8.70 -6.37 4.45
N VAL A 99 -8.60 -5.15 3.93
CA VAL A 99 -8.95 -4.80 2.55
C VAL A 99 -7.77 -4.24 1.77
N GLY A 100 -6.59 -4.15 2.40
CA GLY A 100 -5.42 -3.52 1.81
C GLY A 100 -4.32 -3.28 2.84
N TYR A 101 -3.29 -2.54 2.42
CA TYR A 101 -2.12 -2.27 3.23
C TYR A 101 -1.63 -0.84 3.02
N ARG A 102 -1.24 -0.18 4.12
CA ARG A 102 -0.49 1.08 4.08
C ARG A 102 0.99 0.79 4.26
N ARG A 103 1.81 1.26 3.31
CA ARG A 103 3.26 1.09 3.34
C ARG A 103 3.93 2.44 3.54
N THR A 104 4.95 2.47 4.38
CA THR A 104 5.76 3.67 4.63
C THR A 104 7.15 3.46 4.04
N TRP A 105 7.56 4.40 3.19
CA TRP A 105 8.85 4.41 2.52
C TRP A 105 9.73 5.51 3.11
N ASP A 106 10.97 5.17 3.40
CA ASP A 106 11.98 6.12 3.87
C ASP A 106 12.59 6.87 2.68
N ALA A 107 12.36 8.18 2.62
CA ALA A 107 12.89 9.09 1.61
C ALA A 107 13.76 10.19 2.24
N SER A 108 14.30 9.93 3.44
CA SER A 108 15.12 10.87 4.19
C SER A 108 16.34 11.33 3.39
N GLY A 109 16.68 12.62 3.49
CA GLY A 109 17.80 13.23 2.77
C GLY A 109 17.48 13.71 1.35
N HIS A 110 16.30 13.39 0.80
CA HIS A 110 15.86 13.89 -0.50
C HIS A 110 15.14 15.25 -0.41
N GLN A 111 15.09 15.95 -1.54
CA GLN A 111 14.35 17.22 -1.73
C GLN A 111 13.39 17.04 -2.92
N GLY A 112 12.12 16.73 -2.64
CA GLY A 112 11.14 16.43 -3.66
C GLY A 112 11.55 15.31 -4.64
N GLY A 113 10.87 15.27 -5.79
CA GLY A 113 11.18 14.42 -6.92
C GLY A 113 10.04 13.53 -7.40
N ASN A 114 10.27 12.88 -8.54
CA ASN A 114 9.33 11.88 -9.07
C ASN A 114 9.40 10.61 -8.22
N PHE A 115 8.29 10.31 -7.54
CA PHE A 115 8.07 9.07 -6.80
C PHE A 115 7.39 8.06 -7.72
N GLU A 116 7.97 6.87 -7.78
CA GLU A 116 7.46 5.76 -8.57
C GLU A 116 7.13 4.62 -7.62
N TYR A 117 5.97 4.00 -7.78
CA TYR A 117 5.61 2.84 -6.99
C TYR A 117 4.95 1.77 -7.85
N MET A 118 5.24 0.52 -7.54
CA MET A 118 4.57 -0.63 -8.12
C MET A 118 4.34 -1.74 -7.10
N VAL A 119 3.28 -2.52 -7.33
CA VAL A 119 2.95 -3.71 -6.55
C VAL A 119 2.23 -4.70 -7.47
N ILE A 120 2.47 -5.98 -7.26
CA ILE A 120 1.96 -7.05 -8.12
C ILE A 120 0.70 -7.64 -7.48
N PRO A 121 -0.45 -7.71 -8.16
CA PRO A 121 -1.63 -8.38 -7.62
C PRO A 121 -1.35 -9.83 -7.23
N ASN A 122 -1.95 -10.30 -6.14
CA ASN A 122 -2.05 -11.73 -5.89
C ASN A 122 -3.02 -12.34 -6.92
N GLY A 123 -2.59 -13.39 -7.62
CA GLY A 123 -3.40 -14.04 -8.65
C GLY A 123 -3.09 -13.54 -10.06
N THR A 124 -4.13 -13.25 -10.84
CA THR A 124 -4.00 -12.81 -12.24
C THR A 124 -4.08 -11.29 -12.35
N GLY A 125 -3.24 -10.71 -13.22
CA GLY A 125 -3.21 -9.26 -13.45
C GLY A 125 -1.79 -8.73 -13.67
N GLY A 126 -1.68 -7.60 -14.36
CA GLY A 126 -0.41 -6.87 -14.48
C GLY A 126 -0.08 -6.09 -13.19
N PRO A 127 1.18 -5.67 -13.00
CA PRO A 127 1.54 -4.82 -11.88
C PRO A 127 0.73 -3.52 -11.86
N VAL A 128 0.22 -3.14 -10.68
CA VAL A 128 -0.33 -1.80 -10.46
C VAL A 128 0.84 -0.85 -10.28
N ARG A 129 0.82 0.25 -11.03
CA ARG A 129 1.89 1.27 -11.04
C ARG A 129 1.28 2.64 -10.77
N LEU A 130 2.04 3.49 -10.08
CA LEU A 130 1.74 4.91 -9.94
C LEU A 130 3.01 5.74 -10.07
N ASN A 131 2.83 6.95 -10.59
CA ASN A 131 3.82 8.03 -10.56
C ASN A 131 3.21 9.20 -9.78
N PHE A 132 4.01 9.83 -8.94
CA PHE A 132 3.56 10.93 -8.08
C PHE A 132 4.69 11.95 -7.92
N GLN A 133 4.38 13.23 -8.10
CA GLN A 133 5.35 14.30 -7.93
C GLN A 133 5.38 14.76 -6.47
N VAL A 134 6.47 14.47 -5.76
CA VAL A 134 6.78 15.18 -4.53
C VAL A 134 7.40 16.50 -4.95
N ARG A 135 6.73 17.62 -4.70
CA ARG A 135 7.34 18.94 -4.87
C ARG A 135 8.36 19.16 -3.78
#